data_AF-A0A4R1Q535-F1
#
_entry.id   AF-A0A4R1Q535-F1
#
_cell.length_a   1.000
_cell.length_b   1.000
_cell.length_c   1.000
_cell.angle_alpha   90.00
_cell.angle_beta   90.00
_cell.angle_gamma   90.00
#
_symmetry.space_group_name_H-M   'P 1'
#
loop_
_entity.id
_entity.type
_entity.pdbx_description
1 polymer ?
#
loop_
_entity_poly.entity_id
_entity_poly.type
_entity_poly.pdbx_seq_one_letter_code
_entity_poly.pdbx_strand_id
1 'polypeptide(L)'
;MTLRILATTIAALLLSSSAAFAEHAFEQKTGWLFPTIGAGRGNWEASVGLFIWSDEFKARNFQLRSEVDLGPGLRLHSIVRTNREQDTLKGFSPILDEGYVEGFGFKESKNGTLSASLRIGNVRYLHFPYPDSIAVFDQVPGISDLKGGARTGYSGELLTLDYKHKTGLGLHATGINWDFDRDGGAQMIENYVYYQQDFGAVHFETHVGGLALRPEPLGRKATGFNTFLGTKVGKYQVGVLYEKLKNQTAYTGLMVTFPQNYVTRTMGKVAFDYDRSPEGFAMQIPLASGKIGARIAKKAPVNGILVGEVKAERLRTYWQNGQARNYYEHILSSWGEENKSELVMVVEESPWYLQSESLVSPHTNVGSWSAIKEWEKDRQGPAQLSQSVTYRFYRLKE
;
A
#
# COMPACT_ATOMS: atom_id res chain seq x y z
N MET A 1 -22.76 -39.12 0.89
CA MET A 1 -24.00 -38.40 0.52
C MET A 1 -24.04 -37.07 1.27
N THR A 2 -23.07 -36.19 1.00
CA THR A 2 -22.77 -35.05 1.90
C THR A 2 -22.15 -33.85 1.18
N LEU A 3 -21.97 -33.91 -0.15
CA LEU A 3 -21.44 -32.81 -0.96
C LEU A 3 -22.55 -32.05 -1.73
N ARG A 4 -23.72 -32.66 -1.92
CA ARG A 4 -24.85 -32.09 -2.67
C ARG A 4 -25.77 -31.18 -1.85
N ILE A 5 -25.70 -31.23 -0.52
CA ILE A 5 -26.51 -30.35 0.36
C ILE A 5 -25.77 -29.03 0.62
N LEU A 6 -24.43 -29.05 0.72
CA LEU A 6 -23.61 -27.85 0.91
C LEU A 6 -23.63 -26.91 -0.32
N ALA A 7 -23.68 -27.47 -1.53
CA ALA A 7 -23.75 -26.70 -2.77
C ALA A 7 -25.09 -25.95 -2.95
N THR A 8 -26.19 -26.49 -2.42
CA THR A 8 -27.53 -25.90 -2.57
C THR A 8 -27.82 -24.83 -1.51
N THR A 9 -27.19 -24.91 -0.33
CA THR A 9 -27.34 -23.89 0.73
C THR A 9 -26.51 -22.63 0.44
N ILE A 10 -25.36 -22.76 -0.22
CA ILE A 10 -24.51 -21.61 -0.60
C ILE A 10 -25.15 -20.79 -1.73
N ALA A 11 -25.89 -21.43 -2.64
CA ALA A 11 -26.62 -20.74 -3.71
C ALA A 11 -27.78 -19.86 -3.20
N ALA A 12 -28.33 -20.14 -2.01
CA ALA A 12 -29.46 -19.41 -1.44
C ALA A 12 -29.07 -18.17 -0.61
N LEU A 13 -27.80 -18.01 -0.23
CA LEU A 13 -27.31 -16.87 0.55
C LEU A 13 -26.67 -15.75 -0.29
N LEU A 14 -26.56 -15.94 -1.61
CA LEU A 14 -25.92 -15.00 -2.55
C LEU A 14 -26.83 -13.85 -3.02
N LEU A 15 -28.03 -13.71 -2.45
CA LEU A 15 -28.99 -12.66 -2.79
C LEU A 15 -29.31 -11.80 -1.58
N SER A 16 -28.36 -10.97 -1.13
CA SER A 16 -28.69 -9.70 -0.49
C SER A 16 -27.49 -8.75 -0.50
N SER A 17 -27.83 -7.48 -0.65
CA SER A 17 -27.03 -6.39 -1.17
C SER A 17 -26.00 -5.79 -0.21
N SER A 18 -24.89 -5.37 -0.83
CA SER A 18 -24.13 -4.12 -0.66
C SER A 18 -23.26 -3.85 0.57
N ALA A 19 -22.01 -3.49 0.23
CA ALA A 19 -21.02 -2.58 0.83
C ALA A 19 -19.72 -3.32 1.18
N ALA A 20 -18.50 -2.85 0.91
CA ALA A 20 -18.01 -1.74 0.10
C ALA A 20 -16.49 -1.98 0.00
N PHE A 21 -16.01 -2.38 -1.16
CA PHE A 21 -14.68 -1.97 -1.63
C PHE A 21 -14.96 -0.82 -2.60
N ALA A 22 -14.21 0.28 -2.49
CA ALA A 22 -14.45 1.46 -3.30
C ALA A 22 -14.43 1.07 -4.79
N GLU A 23 -15.56 1.23 -5.49
CA GLU A 23 -15.56 1.21 -6.95
C GLU A 23 -14.75 2.42 -7.41
N HIS A 24 -13.61 2.17 -8.06
CA HIS A 24 -12.89 3.17 -8.81
C HIS A 24 -13.80 3.64 -9.94
N ALA A 25 -14.20 4.91 -9.89
CA ALA A 25 -15.06 5.51 -10.91
C ALA A 25 -14.35 6.74 -11.46
N PHE A 26 -13.72 6.62 -12.63
CA PHE A 26 -13.33 7.81 -13.39
C PHE A 26 -14.47 8.21 -14.34
N GLU A 27 -14.52 9.48 -14.72
CA GLU A 27 -15.49 9.94 -15.70
C GLU A 27 -15.14 9.33 -17.07
N GLN A 28 -16.11 8.72 -17.76
CA GLN A 28 -15.91 8.03 -19.05
C GLN A 28 -15.37 8.98 -20.12
N LYS A 29 -14.05 9.11 -20.18
CA LYS A 29 -13.33 9.73 -21.30
C LYS A 29 -12.78 8.62 -22.18
N THR A 30 -13.01 8.71 -23.49
CA THR A 30 -12.40 7.78 -24.45
C THR A 30 -10.89 8.04 -24.50
N GLY A 31 -10.08 7.25 -23.80
CA GLY A 31 -8.62 7.40 -23.84
C GLY A 31 -7.91 6.99 -22.54
N TRP A 32 -6.62 7.30 -22.47
CA TRP A 32 -5.86 7.25 -21.22
C TRP A 32 -6.15 8.49 -20.39
N LEU A 33 -6.33 8.28 -19.10
CA LEU A 33 -6.42 9.29 -18.06
C LEU A 33 -5.12 9.33 -17.27
N PHE A 34 -4.61 10.53 -17.06
CA PHE A 34 -3.39 10.82 -16.32
C PHE A 34 -3.73 11.81 -15.19
N PRO A 35 -4.24 11.33 -14.04
CA PRO A 35 -4.65 12.18 -12.94
C PRO A 35 -3.50 13.04 -12.42
N THR A 36 -3.82 14.21 -11.86
CA THR A 36 -2.82 15.04 -11.17
C THR A 36 -3.46 16.00 -10.18
N ILE A 37 -2.73 16.40 -9.16
CA ILE A 37 -3.10 17.52 -8.28
C ILE A 37 -2.57 18.88 -8.79
N GLY A 38 -1.89 18.88 -9.92
CA GLY A 38 -1.29 20.04 -10.59
C GLY A 38 0.23 20.08 -10.42
N ALA A 39 0.94 20.49 -11.47
CA ALA A 39 2.40 20.55 -11.46
C ALA A 39 2.97 21.41 -10.32
N GLY A 40 3.99 20.89 -9.64
CA GLY A 40 4.65 21.51 -8.49
C GLY A 40 3.83 21.46 -7.19
N ARG A 41 2.69 20.74 -7.15
CA ARG A 41 1.90 20.56 -5.94
C ARG A 41 2.18 19.22 -5.29
N GLY A 42 2.09 19.18 -3.97
CA GLY A 42 2.48 17.98 -3.22
C GLY A 42 2.36 18.13 -1.72
N ASN A 43 3.03 17.23 -1.02
CA ASN A 43 3.09 17.24 0.44
C ASN A 43 4.48 16.81 0.93
N TRP A 44 4.81 17.20 2.16
CA TRP A 44 5.99 16.72 2.85
C TRP A 44 5.68 16.40 4.32
N GLU A 45 6.48 15.51 4.90
CA GLU A 45 6.41 15.18 6.32
C GLU A 45 7.82 14.88 6.86
N ALA A 46 8.14 15.46 8.01
CA ALA A 46 9.29 15.09 8.82
C ALA A 46 8.82 14.23 10.00
N SER A 47 9.50 13.12 10.26
CA SER A 47 9.15 12.19 11.35
C SER A 47 10.40 11.60 12.01
N VAL A 48 10.24 11.10 13.23
CA VAL A 48 11.31 10.40 13.98
C VAL A 48 10.79 9.10 14.57
N GLY A 49 11.60 8.06 14.52
CA GLY A 49 11.33 6.78 15.16
C GLY A 49 11.72 6.80 16.64
N LEU A 50 10.89 6.23 17.50
CA LEU A 50 11.21 5.93 18.89
C LEU A 50 11.10 4.43 19.14
N PHE A 51 11.95 3.93 20.03
CA PHE A 51 11.82 2.62 20.64
C PHE A 51 11.96 2.77 22.16
N ILE A 52 11.02 2.20 22.89
CA ILE A 52 10.91 2.35 24.34
C ILE A 52 10.65 0.99 24.98
N TRP A 53 11.48 0.64 25.95
CA TRP A 53 11.28 -0.48 26.84
C TRP A 53 11.71 -0.14 28.28
N SER A 54 11.65 -1.12 29.19
CA SER A 54 11.91 -0.91 30.61
C SER A 54 13.32 -0.39 30.93
N ASP A 55 14.28 -0.73 30.09
CA ASP A 55 15.71 -0.46 30.23
C ASP A 55 16.31 0.25 29.01
N GLU A 56 15.50 0.55 27.99
CA GLU A 56 15.95 1.06 26.72
C GLU A 56 15.09 2.21 26.20
N PHE A 57 15.74 3.31 25.80
CA PHE A 57 15.12 4.39 25.07
C PHE A 57 16.01 4.78 23.89
N LYS A 58 15.48 4.68 22.67
CA LYS A 58 16.18 5.05 21.44
C LYS A 58 15.34 6.02 20.63
N ALA A 59 15.93 7.16 20.28
CA ALA A 59 15.46 7.98 19.17
C ALA A 59 16.27 7.60 17.92
N ARG A 60 15.59 7.38 16.79
CA ARG A 60 16.17 6.76 15.59
C ARG A 60 15.45 7.20 14.32
N ASN A 61 16.07 7.00 13.15
CA ASN A 61 15.43 7.15 11.83
C ASN A 61 14.64 8.45 11.66
N PHE A 62 15.30 9.59 11.81
CA PHE A 62 14.70 10.82 11.32
C PHE A 62 14.52 10.70 9.81
N GLN A 63 13.30 10.93 9.34
CA GLN A 63 12.95 10.85 7.93
C GLN A 63 12.31 12.16 7.48
N LEU A 64 12.69 12.63 6.29
CA LEU A 64 11.97 13.64 5.54
C LEU A 64 11.39 12.99 4.28
N ARG A 65 10.07 12.94 4.21
CA ARG A 65 9.33 12.43 3.06
C ARG A 65 8.76 13.57 2.24
N SER A 66 8.76 13.44 0.92
CA SER A 66 7.98 14.31 0.04
C SER A 66 7.40 13.56 -1.16
N GLU A 67 6.24 14.03 -1.63
CA GLU A 67 5.61 13.60 -2.88
C GLU A 67 5.12 14.85 -3.61
N VAL A 68 5.49 15.00 -4.88
CA VAL A 68 5.18 16.18 -5.71
C VAL A 68 4.78 15.73 -7.11
N ASP A 69 3.64 16.23 -7.58
CA ASP A 69 3.23 16.07 -8.97
C ASP A 69 4.07 16.96 -9.87
N LEU A 70 4.67 16.39 -10.90
CA LEU A 70 5.41 17.11 -11.94
C LEU A 70 4.50 17.45 -13.14
N GLY A 71 3.39 16.74 -13.29
CA GLY A 71 2.38 16.95 -14.32
C GLY A 71 1.34 15.81 -14.34
N PRO A 72 0.41 15.81 -15.32
CA PRO A 72 -0.56 14.74 -15.50
C PRO A 72 0.09 13.34 -15.50
N GLY A 73 -0.27 12.51 -14.52
CA GLY A 73 0.25 11.16 -14.37
C GLY A 73 1.76 11.07 -14.13
N LEU A 74 2.40 12.14 -13.66
CA LEU A 74 3.84 12.17 -13.39
C LEU A 74 4.10 12.71 -11.99
N ARG A 75 4.74 11.92 -11.13
CA ARG A 75 5.09 12.29 -9.76
C ARG A 75 6.54 12.00 -9.41
N LEU A 76 7.07 12.79 -8.48
CA LEU A 76 8.34 12.57 -7.80
C LEU A 76 8.07 12.20 -6.35
N HIS A 77 8.64 11.08 -5.91
CA HIS A 77 8.57 10.62 -4.52
C HIS A 77 9.97 10.57 -3.92
N SER A 78 10.09 10.92 -2.64
CA SER A 78 11.34 10.76 -1.89
C SER A 78 11.11 10.51 -0.40
N ILE A 79 11.99 9.68 0.17
CA ILE A 79 12.17 9.48 1.61
C ILE A 79 13.67 9.62 1.88
N VAL A 80 14.06 10.73 2.49
CA VAL A 80 15.43 10.99 2.93
C VAL A 80 15.56 10.64 4.40
N ARG A 81 16.59 9.88 4.77
CA ARG A 81 16.89 9.53 6.16
C ARG A 81 18.23 10.12 6.58
N THR A 82 18.38 10.49 7.84
CA THR A 82 19.64 11.06 8.35
C THR A 82 20.77 10.04 8.47
N ASN A 83 20.45 8.75 8.65
CA ASN A 83 21.40 7.69 8.98
C ASN A 83 21.10 6.42 8.19
N ARG A 84 22.16 5.64 7.90
CA ARG A 84 22.06 4.32 7.26
C ARG A 84 21.64 3.24 8.25
N GLU A 85 22.09 3.37 9.50
CA GLU A 85 21.83 2.40 10.55
C GLU A 85 20.45 2.60 11.16
N GLN A 86 19.89 1.50 11.65
CA GLN A 86 18.55 1.47 12.22
C GLN A 86 18.38 2.31 13.49
N ASP A 87 19.33 2.26 14.43
CA ASP A 87 19.11 2.67 15.84
C ASP A 87 19.99 3.86 16.24
N THR A 88 20.06 4.89 15.39
CA THR A 88 20.85 6.09 15.70
C THR A 88 20.26 7.35 15.08
N LEU A 89 20.49 8.47 15.77
CA LEU A 89 20.44 9.83 15.21
C LEU A 89 21.83 10.51 15.29
N LYS A 90 22.84 9.80 15.78
CA LYS A 90 24.21 10.30 15.89
C LYS A 90 24.89 10.20 14.53
N GLY A 91 25.56 11.28 14.14
CA GLY A 91 26.15 11.43 12.81
C GLY A 91 25.11 11.92 11.80
N PHE A 92 25.59 12.61 10.76
CA PHE A 92 24.77 13.11 9.67
C PHE A 92 25.32 12.56 8.36
N SER A 93 24.69 11.50 7.85
CA SER A 93 25.04 10.85 6.59
C SER A 93 23.75 10.56 5.83
N PRO A 94 23.10 11.61 5.29
CA PRO A 94 21.77 11.47 4.72
C PRO A 94 21.77 10.50 3.53
N ILE A 95 20.73 9.68 3.43
CA ILE A 95 20.52 8.75 2.33
C ILE A 95 19.12 8.90 1.76
N LEU A 96 18.99 8.67 0.46
CA LEU A 96 17.71 8.53 -0.21
C LEU A 96 17.24 7.08 -0.04
N ASP A 97 16.45 6.82 1.01
CA ASP A 97 15.97 5.48 1.36
C ASP A 97 14.94 4.96 0.36
N GLU A 98 14.12 5.85 -0.16
CA GLU A 98 13.24 5.67 -1.31
C GLU A 98 13.31 6.94 -2.15
N GLY A 99 13.32 6.80 -3.47
CA GLY A 99 13.41 7.95 -4.36
C GLY A 99 13.25 7.55 -5.80
N TYR A 100 12.16 8.00 -6.42
CA TYR A 100 11.83 7.63 -7.80
C TYR A 100 10.94 8.69 -8.47
N VAL A 101 11.00 8.69 -9.79
CA VAL A 101 9.99 9.34 -10.65
C VAL A 101 9.03 8.28 -11.14
N GLU A 102 7.73 8.57 -11.10
CA GLU A 102 6.68 7.66 -11.56
C GLU A 102 5.83 8.30 -12.64
N GLY A 103 5.75 7.65 -13.80
CA GLY A 103 4.74 7.89 -14.81
C GLY A 103 3.63 6.86 -14.70
N PHE A 104 2.38 7.27 -14.50
CA PHE A 104 1.25 6.37 -14.32
C PHE A 104 -0.02 6.86 -15.01
N GLY A 105 -0.90 5.93 -15.37
CA GLY A 105 -2.18 6.26 -15.99
C GLY A 105 -3.17 5.11 -15.98
N PHE A 106 -4.40 5.46 -16.34
CA PHE A 106 -5.55 4.57 -16.34
C PHE A 106 -6.25 4.62 -17.70
N LYS A 107 -6.72 3.49 -18.19
CA LYS A 107 -7.56 3.39 -19.38
C LYS A 107 -8.80 2.62 -19.04
N GLU A 108 -9.90 3.35 -18.90
CA GLU A 108 -11.21 2.75 -18.64
C GLU A 108 -11.88 2.24 -19.92
N SER A 109 -12.67 1.19 -19.76
CA SER A 109 -13.53 0.63 -20.81
C SER A 109 -14.84 0.13 -20.20
N LYS A 110 -15.82 -0.21 -21.04
CA LYS A 110 -17.10 -0.80 -20.59
C LYS A 110 -16.96 -2.14 -19.84
N ASN A 111 -15.79 -2.77 -19.94
CA ASN A 111 -15.55 -4.11 -19.42
C ASN A 111 -14.56 -4.12 -18.26
N GLY A 112 -13.81 -3.05 -18.03
CA GLY A 112 -12.77 -3.01 -17.01
C GLY A 112 -11.81 -1.85 -17.19
N THR A 113 -10.82 -1.80 -16.29
CA THR A 113 -9.82 -0.73 -16.21
C THR A 113 -8.43 -1.33 -16.39
N LEU A 114 -7.67 -0.80 -17.34
CA LEU A 114 -6.24 -1.06 -17.49
C LEU A 114 -5.46 0.05 -16.79
N SER A 115 -4.52 -0.30 -15.94
CA SER A 115 -3.68 0.61 -15.18
C SER A 115 -2.22 0.31 -15.50
N ALA A 116 -1.41 1.35 -15.67
CA ALA A 116 0.02 1.22 -15.93
C ALA A 116 0.81 2.21 -15.09
N SER A 117 1.95 1.77 -14.56
CA SER A 117 2.89 2.60 -13.80
C SER A 117 4.33 2.21 -14.15
N LEU A 118 5.16 3.20 -14.48
CA LEU A 118 6.60 3.07 -14.67
C LEU A 118 7.30 3.92 -13.60
N ARG A 119 8.04 3.27 -12.71
CA ARG A 119 8.83 3.91 -11.65
C ARG A 119 10.32 3.76 -11.96
N ILE A 120 11.05 4.86 -11.96
CA ILE A 120 12.50 4.89 -12.21
C ILE A 120 13.19 5.43 -10.97
N GLY A 121 14.00 4.60 -10.32
CA GLY A 121 14.73 4.94 -9.10
C GLY A 121 14.74 3.79 -8.09
N ASN A 122 14.76 4.10 -6.81
CA ASN A 122 14.69 3.11 -5.72
C ASN A 122 13.29 3.09 -5.12
N VAL A 123 12.59 1.96 -5.27
CA VAL A 123 11.19 1.75 -4.88
C VAL A 123 11.14 0.67 -3.80
N ARG A 124 10.20 0.73 -2.85
CA ARG A 124 10.09 -0.28 -1.78
C ARG A 124 8.83 -1.14 -1.82
N TYR A 125 7.89 -0.86 -2.70
CA TYR A 125 6.62 -1.58 -2.82
C TYR A 125 6.24 -1.80 -4.28
N LEU A 126 5.76 -2.98 -4.61
CA LEU A 126 5.48 -3.38 -6.00
C LEU A 126 4.11 -2.93 -6.50
N HIS A 127 3.13 -2.79 -5.62
CA HIS A 127 1.74 -2.79 -6.04
C HIS A 127 1.22 -1.44 -6.51
N PHE A 128 0.52 -1.46 -7.64
CA PHE A 128 -0.18 -0.36 -8.30
C PHE A 128 -1.37 -0.97 -9.08
N PRO A 129 -2.54 -0.32 -9.19
CA PRO A 129 -2.86 1.06 -8.78
C PRO A 129 -3.34 1.24 -7.35
N TYR A 130 -3.99 0.23 -6.77
CA TYR A 130 -4.37 0.16 -5.36
C TYR A 130 -4.20 -1.31 -4.94
N PRO A 131 -3.60 -1.60 -3.78
CA PRO A 131 -3.34 -2.98 -3.39
C PRO A 131 -4.63 -3.76 -3.12
N ASP A 132 -4.68 -4.99 -3.64
CA ASP A 132 -5.72 -5.96 -3.30
C ASP A 132 -5.51 -6.57 -1.90
N SER A 133 -6.39 -7.48 -1.46
CA SER A 133 -6.32 -8.02 -0.09
C SER A 133 -5.07 -8.87 0.14
N ILE A 134 -4.62 -9.58 -0.89
CA ILE A 134 -3.44 -10.43 -0.85
C ILE A 134 -2.17 -9.59 -0.82
N ALA A 135 -2.12 -8.48 -1.56
CA ALA A 135 -1.01 -7.52 -1.59
C ALA A 135 -0.71 -6.89 -0.22
N VAL A 136 -1.67 -6.90 0.72
CA VAL A 136 -1.46 -6.46 2.12
C VAL A 136 -0.56 -7.45 2.88
N PHE A 137 -0.55 -8.73 2.51
CA PHE A 137 0.32 -9.73 3.14
C PHE A 137 1.73 -9.74 2.54
N ASP A 138 1.93 -9.17 1.35
CA ASP A 138 3.21 -9.20 0.68
C ASP A 138 4.29 -8.43 1.44
N GLN A 139 5.53 -8.66 1.03
CA GLN A 139 6.68 -8.19 1.75
C GLN A 139 6.67 -6.66 1.88
N VAL A 140 6.46 -6.22 3.11
CA VAL A 140 6.73 -4.86 3.59
C VAL A 140 8.20 -4.57 3.36
N PRO A 141 8.60 -3.31 3.13
CA PRO A 141 10.00 -2.95 3.06
C PRO A 141 10.78 -3.48 4.28
N GLY A 142 11.51 -4.58 4.07
CA GLY A 142 12.29 -5.23 5.12
C GLY A 142 13.38 -4.30 5.64
N ILE A 143 13.98 -4.64 6.77
CA ILE A 143 15.02 -3.81 7.44
C ILE A 143 16.41 -4.43 7.38
N SER A 144 16.59 -5.50 6.60
CA SER A 144 17.84 -6.24 6.46
C SER A 144 19.00 -5.31 6.10
N ASP A 145 18.80 -4.41 5.13
CA ASP A 145 19.74 -3.38 4.72
C ASP A 145 20.19 -2.43 5.85
N LEU A 146 19.32 -2.14 6.81
CA LEU A 146 19.62 -1.29 7.97
C LEU A 146 20.42 -2.01 9.06
N LYS A 147 20.45 -3.34 9.00
CA LYS A 147 21.21 -4.22 9.89
C LYS A 147 22.47 -4.76 9.22
N GLY A 148 22.88 -4.21 8.07
CA GLY A 148 24.03 -4.66 7.31
C GLY A 148 23.80 -5.93 6.47
N GLY A 149 22.54 -6.33 6.29
CA GLY A 149 22.12 -7.46 5.47
C GLY A 149 21.88 -7.11 4.00
N ALA A 150 21.03 -7.89 3.33
CA ALA A 150 20.74 -7.71 1.92
C ALA A 150 19.90 -6.45 1.67
N ARG A 151 20.04 -5.86 0.48
CA ARG A 151 19.31 -4.65 0.10
C ARG A 151 17.80 -4.95 -0.08
N THR A 152 16.94 -4.14 0.54
CA THR A 152 15.48 -4.37 0.66
C THR A 152 14.59 -3.53 -0.28
N GLY A 153 15.18 -2.89 -1.29
CA GLY A 153 14.46 -2.10 -2.32
C GLY A 153 14.53 -2.68 -3.74
N TYR A 154 13.78 -2.08 -4.65
CA TYR A 154 13.78 -2.32 -6.08
C TYR A 154 14.43 -1.11 -6.75
N SER A 155 15.72 -1.21 -7.08
CA SER A 155 16.51 -0.12 -7.67
C SER A 155 16.63 -0.35 -9.17
N GLY A 156 16.04 0.52 -9.99
CA GLY A 156 15.99 0.34 -11.44
C GLY A 156 14.77 0.98 -12.09
N GLU A 157 14.38 0.43 -13.24
CA GLU A 157 13.13 0.77 -13.94
C GLU A 157 12.10 -0.32 -13.69
N LEU A 158 11.02 0.01 -12.98
CA LEU A 158 9.98 -0.92 -12.60
C LEU A 158 8.68 -0.58 -13.31
N LEU A 159 8.20 -1.49 -14.16
CA LEU A 159 6.95 -1.39 -14.90
C LEU A 159 5.91 -2.31 -14.28
N THR A 160 4.78 -1.75 -13.87
CA THR A 160 3.60 -2.47 -13.38
C THR A 160 2.42 -2.25 -14.32
N LEU A 161 1.76 -3.34 -14.71
CA LEU A 161 0.55 -3.36 -15.53
C LEU A 161 -0.52 -4.16 -14.78
N ASP A 162 -1.72 -3.60 -14.67
CA ASP A 162 -2.86 -4.27 -14.05
C ASP A 162 -4.13 -4.07 -14.89
N TYR A 163 -4.84 -5.16 -15.19
CA TYR A 163 -6.14 -5.10 -15.86
C TYR A 163 -7.20 -5.74 -14.97
N LYS A 164 -8.16 -4.93 -14.51
CA LYS A 164 -9.30 -5.37 -13.70
C LYS A 164 -10.58 -5.42 -14.54
N HIS A 165 -11.12 -6.61 -14.77
CA HIS A 165 -12.40 -6.80 -15.44
C HIS A 165 -13.57 -6.71 -14.45
N LYS A 166 -14.72 -6.21 -14.90
CA LYS A 166 -15.95 -6.07 -14.08
C LYS A 166 -16.49 -7.37 -13.50
N THR A 167 -16.05 -8.53 -13.98
CA THR A 167 -16.45 -9.85 -13.46
C THR A 167 -15.59 -10.30 -12.27
N GLY A 168 -14.63 -9.50 -11.83
CA GLY A 168 -13.66 -9.86 -10.80
C GLY A 168 -12.40 -10.55 -11.32
N LEU A 169 -12.37 -10.95 -12.60
CA LEU A 169 -11.16 -11.49 -13.23
C LEU A 169 -10.18 -10.35 -13.55
N GLY A 170 -8.89 -10.63 -13.46
CA GLY A 170 -7.88 -9.67 -13.90
C GLY A 170 -6.52 -10.27 -14.20
N LEU A 171 -5.63 -9.43 -14.71
CA LEU A 171 -4.27 -9.76 -15.09
C LEU A 171 -3.33 -8.75 -14.46
N HIS A 172 -2.24 -9.24 -13.86
CA HIS A 172 -1.20 -8.41 -13.28
C HIS A 172 0.16 -8.81 -13.83
N ALA A 173 1.02 -7.83 -14.09
CA ALA A 173 2.42 -8.05 -14.40
C ALA A 173 3.30 -6.93 -13.83
N THR A 174 4.37 -7.30 -13.14
CA THR A 174 5.41 -6.37 -12.68
C THR A 174 6.78 -6.85 -13.15
N GLY A 175 7.45 -6.03 -13.97
CA GLY A 175 8.80 -6.26 -14.46
C GLY A 175 9.76 -5.18 -13.96
N ILE A 176 11.04 -5.54 -13.82
CA ILE A 176 12.10 -4.60 -13.45
C ILE A 176 13.31 -4.78 -14.37
N ASN A 177 13.94 -3.68 -14.75
CA ASN A 177 15.32 -3.67 -15.21
C ASN A 177 16.18 -3.12 -14.07
N TRP A 178 17.01 -3.97 -13.47
CA TRP A 178 17.89 -3.56 -12.37
C TRP A 178 18.97 -2.61 -12.87
N ASP A 179 19.11 -1.49 -12.19
CA ASP A 179 20.15 -0.47 -12.41
C ASP A 179 20.42 0.26 -11.07
N PHE A 180 21.16 1.37 -11.09
CA PHE A 180 21.49 2.19 -9.92
C PHE A 180 22.20 1.37 -8.82
N ASP A 181 23.37 0.83 -9.16
CA ASP A 181 24.22 0.00 -8.29
C ASP A 181 23.60 -1.36 -7.92
N ARG A 182 22.78 -1.95 -8.80
CA ARG A 182 22.32 -3.33 -8.68
C ARG A 182 22.57 -4.13 -9.94
N ASP A 183 23.20 -5.29 -9.77
CA ASP A 183 23.33 -6.29 -10.81
C ASP A 183 22.00 -7.07 -10.94
N GLY A 184 21.60 -7.38 -12.17
CA GLY A 184 20.46 -8.28 -12.41
C GLY A 184 19.78 -8.15 -13.76
N GLY A 185 19.93 -7.02 -14.47
CA GLY A 185 19.30 -6.77 -15.76
C GLY A 185 17.77 -6.85 -15.74
N ALA A 186 17.17 -7.14 -16.88
CA ALA A 186 15.71 -7.22 -17.02
C ALA A 186 15.15 -8.56 -16.52
N GLN A 187 14.14 -8.49 -15.65
CA GLN A 187 13.44 -9.65 -15.11
C GLN A 187 11.96 -9.35 -14.83
N MET A 188 11.16 -10.41 -14.76
CA MET A 188 9.75 -10.33 -14.38
C MET A 188 9.61 -10.77 -12.92
N ILE A 189 9.07 -9.90 -12.06
CA ILE A 189 8.85 -10.15 -10.63
C ILE A 189 7.50 -10.82 -10.40
N GLU A 190 6.46 -10.36 -11.09
CA GLU A 190 5.11 -10.90 -10.98
C GLU A 190 4.47 -11.00 -12.35
N ASN A 191 3.72 -12.09 -12.58
CA ASN A 191 2.86 -12.24 -13.75
C ASN A 191 1.78 -13.28 -13.47
N TYR A 192 0.57 -12.83 -13.16
CA TYR A 192 -0.51 -13.72 -12.72
C TYR A 192 -1.87 -13.30 -13.25
N VAL A 193 -2.79 -14.26 -13.25
CA VAL A 193 -4.23 -14.01 -13.39
C VAL A 193 -4.79 -14.01 -11.98
N TYR A 194 -5.72 -13.11 -11.70
CA TYR A 194 -6.43 -13.07 -10.43
C TYR A 194 -7.94 -13.16 -10.62
N TYR A 195 -8.60 -13.60 -9.55
CA TYR A 195 -10.04 -13.49 -9.40
C TYR A 195 -10.35 -12.94 -8.01
N GLN A 196 -11.15 -11.87 -7.96
CA GLN A 196 -11.59 -11.21 -6.74
C GLN A 196 -13.09 -10.97 -6.80
N GLN A 197 -13.84 -11.39 -5.77
CA GLN A 197 -15.28 -11.22 -5.73
C GLN A 197 -15.81 -11.21 -4.29
N ASP A 198 -16.83 -10.38 -4.07
CA ASP A 198 -17.64 -10.42 -2.85
C ASP A 198 -18.86 -11.32 -3.04
N PHE A 199 -19.03 -12.26 -2.11
CA PHE A 199 -20.12 -13.21 -1.99
C PHE A 199 -20.89 -12.93 -0.69
N GLY A 200 -21.68 -11.86 -0.70
CA GLY A 200 -22.38 -11.38 0.50
C GLY A 200 -21.39 -10.90 1.56
N ALA A 201 -21.32 -11.60 2.69
CA ALA A 201 -20.39 -11.27 3.78
C ALA A 201 -18.98 -11.85 3.59
N VAL A 202 -18.75 -12.62 2.52
CA VAL A 202 -17.47 -13.30 2.25
C VAL A 202 -16.75 -12.59 1.13
N HIS A 203 -15.50 -12.21 1.36
CA HIS A 203 -14.59 -11.73 0.33
C HIS A 203 -13.69 -12.89 -0.10
N PHE A 204 -13.60 -13.16 -1.41
CA PHE A 204 -12.72 -14.17 -1.95
C PHE A 204 -11.76 -13.53 -2.95
N GLU A 205 -10.48 -13.86 -2.83
CA GLU A 205 -9.45 -13.41 -3.74
C GLU A 205 -8.44 -14.54 -3.99
N THR A 206 -7.98 -14.72 -5.21
CA THR A 206 -6.93 -15.71 -5.53
C THR A 206 -6.11 -15.31 -6.72
N HIS A 207 -4.79 -15.46 -6.63
CA HIS A 207 -3.87 -15.24 -7.73
C HIS A 207 -3.23 -16.57 -8.15
N VAL A 208 -3.05 -16.76 -9.46
CA VAL A 208 -2.40 -17.94 -10.03
C VAL A 208 -1.42 -17.50 -11.12
N GLY A 209 -0.16 -17.89 -10.99
CA GLY A 209 0.88 -17.51 -11.95
C GLY A 209 2.26 -17.41 -11.31
N GLY A 210 3.09 -16.51 -11.84
CA GLY A 210 4.36 -16.13 -11.22
C GLY A 210 4.13 -15.09 -10.13
N LEU A 211 4.37 -15.48 -8.88
CA LEU A 211 4.21 -14.63 -7.70
C LEU A 211 5.59 -14.30 -7.11
N ALA A 212 5.72 -13.12 -6.50
CA ALA A 212 6.97 -12.65 -5.90
C ALA A 212 7.40 -13.57 -4.75
N LEU A 213 8.71 -13.81 -4.62
CA LEU A 213 9.27 -14.52 -3.47
C LEU A 213 9.48 -13.55 -2.30
N ARG A 214 8.94 -13.92 -1.12
CA ARG A 214 9.08 -13.18 0.14
C ARG A 214 10.52 -13.16 0.70
N PRO A 215 11.32 -14.23 0.60
CA PRO A 215 12.69 -14.17 1.12
C PRO A 215 13.59 -13.29 0.25
N GLU A 216 14.44 -12.49 0.88
CA GLU A 216 15.53 -11.79 0.21
C GLU A 216 16.52 -12.78 -0.47
N PRO A 217 17.20 -12.39 -1.56
CA PRO A 217 17.09 -11.11 -2.26
C PRO A 217 15.76 -10.95 -3.02
N LEU A 218 15.31 -9.69 -3.10
CA LEU A 218 14.05 -9.30 -3.74
C LEU A 218 14.06 -9.45 -5.26
N GLY A 219 12.86 -9.48 -5.84
CA GLY A 219 12.61 -9.49 -7.29
C GLY A 219 12.70 -10.87 -7.94
N ARG A 220 12.82 -11.93 -7.13
CA ARG A 220 12.66 -13.29 -7.61
C ARG A 220 11.19 -13.66 -7.62
N LYS A 221 10.84 -14.64 -8.47
CA LYS A 221 9.48 -15.18 -8.56
C LYS A 221 9.47 -16.70 -8.56
N ALA A 222 8.34 -17.26 -8.17
CA ALA A 222 8.03 -18.67 -8.39
C ALA A 222 6.60 -18.86 -8.84
N THR A 223 6.37 -19.91 -9.63
CA THR A 223 5.01 -20.27 -10.05
C THR A 223 4.24 -20.88 -8.89
N GLY A 224 3.01 -20.46 -8.70
CA GLY A 224 2.14 -21.00 -7.66
C GLY A 224 0.79 -20.30 -7.62
N PHE A 225 0.19 -20.34 -6.43
CA PHE A 225 -1.03 -19.63 -6.15
C PHE A 225 -1.06 -19.11 -4.72
N ASN A 226 -1.88 -18.10 -4.51
CA ASN A 226 -2.33 -17.68 -3.19
C ASN A 226 -3.84 -17.49 -3.21
N THR A 227 -4.46 -17.66 -2.05
CA THR A 227 -5.89 -17.56 -1.86
C THR A 227 -6.16 -16.89 -0.54
N PHE A 228 -7.00 -15.85 -0.58
CA PHE A 228 -7.49 -15.15 0.57
C PHE A 228 -9.01 -15.35 0.70
N LEU A 229 -9.44 -15.62 1.92
CA LEU A 229 -10.85 -15.69 2.29
C LEU A 229 -11.09 -14.78 3.49
N GLY A 230 -11.85 -13.72 3.26
CA GLY A 230 -12.23 -12.74 4.28
C GLY A 230 -13.71 -12.82 4.63
N THR A 231 -14.07 -12.40 5.83
CA THR A 231 -15.46 -12.16 6.22
C THR A 231 -15.59 -11.02 7.22
N LYS A 232 -16.81 -10.48 7.35
CA LYS A 232 -17.12 -9.46 8.33
C LYS A 232 -17.59 -10.08 9.63
N VAL A 233 -16.93 -9.71 10.73
CA VAL A 233 -17.31 -10.11 12.10
C VAL A 233 -17.60 -8.83 12.89
N GLY A 234 -18.89 -8.51 13.01
CA GLY A 234 -19.32 -7.24 13.60
C GLY A 234 -18.80 -6.05 12.80
N LYS A 235 -17.95 -5.22 13.42
CA LYS A 235 -17.32 -4.04 12.79
C LYS A 235 -15.93 -4.32 12.21
N TYR A 236 -15.44 -5.55 12.33
CA TYR A 236 -14.13 -5.97 11.86
C TYR A 236 -14.29 -6.75 10.56
N GLN A 237 -13.25 -6.72 9.73
CA GLN A 237 -13.08 -7.70 8.68
C GLN A 237 -11.88 -8.57 9.05
N VAL A 238 -12.07 -9.88 8.99
CA VAL A 238 -11.02 -10.85 9.30
C VAL A 238 -10.85 -11.75 8.09
N GLY A 239 -9.64 -12.23 7.85
CA GLY A 239 -9.44 -13.18 6.77
C GLY A 239 -8.19 -14.03 6.92
N VAL A 240 -8.17 -15.10 6.14
CA VAL A 240 -7.09 -16.09 6.12
C VAL A 240 -6.45 -16.11 4.74
N LEU A 241 -5.13 -16.19 4.70
CA LEU A 241 -4.33 -16.38 3.49
C LEU A 241 -3.75 -17.80 3.50
N TYR A 242 -3.72 -18.44 2.33
CA TYR A 242 -2.86 -19.58 2.05
C TYR A 242 -2.08 -19.33 0.77
N GLU A 243 -0.77 -19.57 0.79
CA GLU A 243 0.12 -19.41 -0.34
C GLU A 243 0.97 -20.66 -0.54
N LYS A 244 1.02 -21.15 -1.79
CA LYS A 244 1.89 -22.25 -2.19
C LYS A 244 2.59 -21.95 -3.50
N LEU A 245 3.91 -21.81 -3.44
CA LEU A 245 4.78 -21.65 -4.59
C LEU A 245 5.64 -22.89 -4.83
N LYS A 246 6.01 -23.14 -6.08
CA LYS A 246 6.86 -24.26 -6.50
C LYS A 246 8.24 -24.15 -5.83
N ASN A 247 8.69 -25.24 -5.21
CA ASN A 247 9.97 -25.33 -4.50
C ASN A 247 10.13 -24.31 -3.36
N GLN A 248 9.02 -23.79 -2.81
CA GLN A 248 9.03 -22.92 -1.64
C GLN A 248 8.19 -23.54 -0.51
N THR A 249 8.52 -23.13 0.71
CA THR A 249 7.66 -23.35 1.89
C THR A 249 6.31 -22.69 1.65
N ALA A 250 5.24 -23.34 2.11
CA ALA A 250 3.91 -22.76 2.04
C ALA A 250 3.74 -21.74 3.18
N TYR A 251 3.02 -20.65 2.91
CA TYR A 251 2.72 -19.64 3.92
C TYR A 251 1.24 -19.66 4.26
N THR A 252 0.93 -19.36 5.52
CA THR A 252 -0.43 -19.02 5.93
C THR A 252 -0.45 -17.67 6.60
N GLY A 253 -1.56 -16.95 6.47
CA GLY A 253 -1.69 -15.61 7.03
C GLY A 253 -3.05 -15.34 7.65
N LEU A 254 -3.08 -14.35 8.54
CA LEU A 254 -4.25 -13.80 9.19
C LEU A 254 -4.27 -12.29 8.97
N MET A 255 -5.36 -11.75 8.43
CA MET A 255 -5.56 -10.30 8.34
C MET A 255 -6.73 -9.88 9.20
N VAL A 256 -6.58 -8.76 9.89
CA VAL A 256 -7.64 -8.05 10.59
C VAL A 256 -7.67 -6.61 10.08
N THR A 257 -8.79 -6.21 9.49
CA THR A 257 -9.08 -4.81 9.16
C THR A 257 -9.95 -4.22 10.27
N PHE A 258 -9.51 -3.07 10.78
CA PHE A 258 -10.11 -2.44 11.94
C PHE A 258 -11.15 -1.37 11.55
N PRO A 259 -12.21 -1.18 12.35
CA PRO A 259 -13.12 -0.07 12.14
C PRO A 259 -12.46 1.28 12.45
N GLN A 260 -12.82 2.31 11.70
CA GLN A 260 -12.39 3.68 11.97
C GLN A 260 -13.05 4.19 13.27
N ASN A 261 -12.24 4.36 14.31
CA ASN A 261 -12.69 4.81 15.63
C ASN A 261 -11.56 5.58 16.35
N TYR A 262 -11.78 5.99 17.60
CA TYR A 262 -10.80 6.75 18.38
C TYR A 262 -9.48 6.01 18.60
N VAL A 263 -9.53 4.69 18.82
CA VAL A 263 -8.33 3.85 19.06
C VAL A 263 -7.51 3.74 17.78
N THR A 264 -8.12 3.34 16.66
CA THR A 264 -7.41 3.21 15.37
C THR A 264 -6.90 4.55 14.86
N ARG A 265 -7.63 5.65 15.14
CA ARG A 265 -7.15 7.02 14.89
C ARG A 265 -5.91 7.36 15.71
N THR A 266 -5.85 6.93 16.97
CA THR A 266 -4.72 7.22 17.85
C THR A 266 -3.48 6.44 17.42
N MET A 267 -3.64 5.14 17.11
CA MET A 267 -2.56 4.30 16.57
C MET A 267 -2.07 4.79 15.21
N GLY A 268 -2.98 5.26 14.34
CA GLY A 268 -2.65 5.81 13.03
C GLY A 268 -1.83 7.10 13.06
N LYS A 269 -1.80 7.85 14.18
CA LYS A 269 -0.98 9.07 14.28
C LYS A 269 0.51 8.81 14.38
N VAL A 270 0.93 7.64 14.87
CA VAL A 270 2.32 7.41 15.31
C VAL A 270 2.92 6.11 14.79
N ALA A 271 2.28 5.40 13.86
CA ALA A 271 2.73 4.10 13.34
C ALA A 271 3.26 3.18 14.45
N PHE A 272 2.36 2.88 15.40
CA PHE A 272 2.70 2.14 16.61
C PHE A 272 2.78 0.64 16.36
N ASP A 273 3.80 0.00 16.92
CA ASP A 273 3.90 -1.45 17.01
C ASP A 273 4.46 -1.92 18.35
N TYR A 274 4.13 -3.17 18.68
CA TYR A 274 4.76 -3.93 19.75
C TYR A 274 5.75 -4.94 19.15
N ASP A 275 7.02 -4.57 19.18
CA ASP A 275 8.11 -5.45 18.79
C ASP A 275 8.32 -6.51 19.87
N ARG A 276 8.55 -7.75 19.45
CA ARG A 276 8.77 -8.90 20.34
C ARG A 276 10.23 -9.34 20.32
N SER A 277 11.08 -8.76 19.48
CA SER A 277 12.48 -9.15 19.34
C SER A 277 13.36 -7.98 18.82
N PRO A 278 13.82 -7.09 19.71
CA PRO A 278 13.65 -7.08 21.16
C PRO A 278 12.25 -6.66 21.60
N GLU A 279 11.87 -7.06 22.82
CA GLU A 279 10.59 -6.67 23.39
C GLU A 279 10.55 -5.15 23.62
N GLY A 280 9.54 -4.47 23.08
CA GLY A 280 9.49 -3.02 23.15
C GLY A 280 8.34 -2.37 22.39
N PHE A 281 8.05 -1.13 22.74
CA PHE A 281 7.14 -0.29 21.98
C PHE A 281 7.92 0.51 20.94
N ALA A 282 7.55 0.35 19.68
CA ALA A 282 8.14 1.09 18.59
C ALA A 282 7.11 1.99 17.92
N MET A 283 7.52 3.18 17.50
CA MET A 283 6.63 4.15 16.86
C MET A 283 7.41 5.08 15.93
N GLN A 284 6.76 5.54 14.85
CA GLN A 284 7.25 6.63 14.00
C GLN A 284 6.36 7.86 14.18
N ILE A 285 6.89 8.88 14.85
CA ILE A 285 6.13 10.08 15.24
C ILE A 285 6.31 11.18 14.18
N PRO A 286 5.22 11.70 13.58
CA PRO A 286 5.30 12.88 12.73
C PRO A 286 5.63 14.12 13.59
N LEU A 287 6.66 14.84 13.19
CA LEU A 287 7.13 16.05 13.87
C LEU A 287 6.58 17.32 13.20
N ALA A 288 6.56 17.33 11.87
CA ALA A 288 6.05 18.44 11.08
C ALA A 288 5.57 17.95 9.71
N SER A 289 4.61 18.64 9.12
CA SER A 289 4.14 18.36 7.78
C SER A 289 3.65 19.63 7.08
N GLY A 290 3.58 19.59 5.77
CA GLY A 290 3.13 20.73 4.98
C GLY A 290 2.70 20.35 3.57
N LYS A 291 2.16 21.36 2.87
CA LYS A 291 1.80 21.28 1.46
C LYS A 291 2.87 21.98 0.62
N ILE A 292 3.11 21.46 -0.57
CA ILE A 292 4.01 22.04 -1.57
C ILE A 292 3.14 22.61 -2.69
N GLY A 293 3.52 23.76 -3.22
CA GLY A 293 2.89 24.37 -4.39
C GLY A 293 2.04 25.60 -4.11
N ALA A 294 1.67 26.30 -5.19
CA ALA A 294 0.91 27.54 -5.14
C ALA A 294 -0.62 27.32 -5.15
N ARG A 295 -1.35 28.35 -4.69
CA ARG A 295 -2.82 28.43 -4.69
C ARG A 295 -3.51 27.28 -3.93
N ILE A 296 -2.93 26.88 -2.81
CA ILE A 296 -3.54 25.92 -1.88
C ILE A 296 -4.25 26.70 -0.78
N ALA A 297 -5.56 26.55 -0.67
CA ALA A 297 -6.38 27.21 0.33
C ALA A 297 -6.86 26.22 1.40
N LYS A 298 -7.05 26.72 2.63
CA LYS A 298 -7.60 25.91 3.74
C LYS A 298 -9.10 25.64 3.61
N LYS A 299 -9.82 26.49 2.88
CA LYS A 299 -11.27 26.42 2.68
C LYS A 299 -11.61 26.82 1.26
N ALA A 300 -12.78 26.38 0.78
CA ALA A 300 -13.33 26.78 -0.50
C ALA A 300 -13.43 28.33 -0.58
N PRO A 301 -12.98 28.95 -1.69
CA PRO A 301 -13.17 30.39 -1.90
C PRO A 301 -14.65 30.76 -1.94
N VAL A 302 -15.01 31.93 -1.39
CA VAL A 302 -16.41 32.39 -1.29
C VAL A 302 -17.08 32.51 -2.67
N ASN A 303 -16.34 32.91 -3.70
CA ASN A 303 -16.78 33.01 -5.09
C ASN A 303 -16.26 31.86 -5.98
N GLY A 304 -15.83 30.74 -5.37
CA GLY A 304 -15.28 29.59 -6.10
C GLY A 304 -16.35 28.62 -6.59
N ILE A 305 -16.26 28.20 -7.86
CA ILE A 305 -17.02 27.08 -8.43
C ILE A 305 -16.14 25.83 -8.39
N LEU A 306 -16.65 24.73 -7.84
CA LEU A 306 -15.98 23.43 -7.93
C LEU A 306 -15.99 22.94 -9.39
N VAL A 307 -14.81 22.75 -9.97
CA VAL A 307 -14.64 22.36 -11.37
C VAL A 307 -13.92 21.02 -11.56
N GLY A 308 -13.38 20.44 -10.49
CA GLY A 308 -12.76 19.13 -10.52
C GLY A 308 -12.48 18.57 -9.13
N GLU A 309 -12.25 17.26 -9.06
CA GLU A 309 -11.91 16.55 -7.84
C GLU A 309 -11.02 15.35 -8.14
N VAL A 310 -10.01 15.14 -7.29
CA VAL A 310 -9.19 13.93 -7.25
C VAL A 310 -9.38 13.30 -5.87
N LYS A 311 -9.84 12.05 -5.82
CA LYS A 311 -9.88 11.27 -4.57
C LYS A 311 -8.72 10.31 -4.55
N ALA A 312 -8.03 10.27 -3.41
CA ALA A 312 -6.91 9.39 -3.21
C ALA A 312 -6.95 8.74 -1.83
N GLU A 313 -6.25 7.62 -1.69
CA GLU A 313 -5.92 7.05 -0.40
C GLU A 313 -4.42 6.93 -0.25
N ARG A 314 -3.94 7.48 0.86
CA ARG A 314 -2.55 7.42 1.26
C ARG A 314 -2.34 6.23 2.15
N LEU A 315 -1.35 5.41 1.81
CA LEU A 315 -0.97 4.23 2.55
C LEU A 315 0.44 4.36 3.10
N ARG A 316 0.64 3.85 4.31
CA ARG A 316 1.96 3.56 4.89
C ARG A 316 1.90 2.16 5.43
N THR A 317 2.92 1.36 5.17
CA THR A 317 3.13 0.14 5.93
C THR A 317 4.31 0.33 6.85
N TYR A 318 4.34 -0.39 7.96
CA TYR A 318 5.48 -0.38 8.85
C TYR A 318 5.87 -1.79 9.25
N TRP A 319 7.18 -1.99 9.41
CA TRP A 319 7.75 -3.25 9.86
C TRP A 319 7.52 -3.45 11.36
N GLN A 320 7.77 -4.68 11.85
CA GLN A 320 7.61 -5.12 13.24
C GLN A 320 8.33 -4.25 14.31
N ASN A 321 9.20 -3.33 13.86
CA ASN A 321 9.95 -2.39 14.69
C ASN A 321 9.40 -0.95 14.58
N GLY A 322 8.13 -0.79 14.17
CA GLY A 322 7.43 0.51 14.05
C GLY A 322 7.97 1.43 12.95
N GLN A 323 8.89 0.98 12.11
CA GLN A 323 9.46 1.82 11.05
C GLN A 323 8.55 1.85 9.82
N ALA A 324 7.94 3.00 9.57
CA ALA A 324 7.35 3.31 8.27
C ALA A 324 8.48 3.69 7.31
N ARG A 325 8.69 2.90 6.26
CA ARG A 325 9.75 3.11 5.25
C ARG A 325 9.21 3.31 3.84
N ASN A 326 7.90 3.46 3.73
CA ASN A 326 7.21 3.63 2.48
C ASN A 326 5.99 4.53 2.68
N TYR A 327 5.60 5.15 1.59
CA TYR A 327 4.39 5.92 1.49
C TYR A 327 3.94 5.95 0.04
N TYR A 328 2.67 5.69 -0.18
CA TYR A 328 2.09 5.73 -1.51
C TYR A 328 0.75 6.44 -1.45
N GLU A 329 0.52 7.34 -2.40
CA GLU A 329 -0.81 7.86 -2.66
C GLU A 329 -1.40 7.14 -3.87
N HIS A 330 -2.56 6.51 -3.67
CA HIS A 330 -3.26 5.76 -4.70
C HIS A 330 -4.48 6.57 -5.15
N ILE A 331 -4.53 6.92 -6.43
CA ILE A 331 -5.67 7.65 -6.99
C ILE A 331 -6.85 6.69 -7.11
N LEU A 332 -7.93 7.00 -6.39
CA LEU A 332 -9.15 6.20 -6.39
C LEU A 332 -10.13 6.63 -7.49
N SER A 333 -10.23 7.94 -7.72
CA SER A 333 -11.05 8.52 -8.78
C SER A 333 -10.64 9.95 -9.09
N SER A 334 -11.05 10.42 -10.27
CA SER A 334 -10.74 11.75 -10.78
C SER A 334 -11.81 12.23 -11.76
N TRP A 335 -12.19 13.51 -11.67
CA TRP A 335 -13.10 14.13 -12.64
C TRP A 335 -12.85 15.64 -12.79
N GLY A 336 -13.31 16.18 -13.92
CA GLY A 336 -13.30 17.64 -14.17
C GLY A 336 -11.93 18.20 -14.55
N GLU A 337 -11.65 19.40 -14.05
CA GLU A 337 -10.41 20.16 -14.31
C GLU A 337 -9.44 20.13 -13.12
N GLU A 338 -8.22 19.66 -13.38
CA GLU A 338 -7.25 19.35 -12.32
C GLU A 338 -5.88 20.03 -12.54
N ASN A 339 -5.53 20.31 -13.81
CA ASN A 339 -4.18 20.74 -14.20
C ASN A 339 -4.08 22.21 -14.68
N LYS A 340 -5.05 23.05 -14.32
CA LYS A 340 -5.02 24.46 -14.72
C LYS A 340 -4.41 25.34 -13.63
N SER A 341 -3.43 26.16 -14.00
CA SER A 341 -2.60 26.97 -13.08
C SER A 341 -3.41 27.99 -12.27
N GLU A 342 -4.56 28.40 -12.79
CA GLU A 342 -5.43 29.38 -12.17
C GLU A 342 -6.30 28.81 -11.04
N LEU A 343 -6.47 27.49 -10.98
CA LEU A 343 -7.36 26.85 -10.03
C LEU A 343 -6.83 26.93 -8.60
N VAL A 344 -7.72 27.23 -7.66
CA VAL A 344 -7.44 27.16 -6.23
C VAL A 344 -7.73 25.73 -5.77
N MET A 345 -6.74 25.07 -5.18
CA MET A 345 -6.88 23.72 -4.63
C MET A 345 -7.22 23.79 -3.14
N VAL A 346 -8.22 23.03 -2.71
CA VAL A 346 -8.51 22.76 -1.30
C VAL A 346 -8.26 21.28 -1.05
N VAL A 347 -7.49 20.98 0.00
CA VAL A 347 -7.16 19.60 0.38
C VAL A 347 -7.98 19.22 1.61
N GLU A 348 -8.83 18.21 1.49
CA GLU A 348 -9.59 17.62 2.58
C GLU A 348 -8.93 16.31 3.01
N GLU A 349 -8.44 16.28 4.25
CA GLU A 349 -7.70 15.14 4.78
C GLU A 349 -8.45 14.52 5.95
N SER A 350 -8.76 13.23 5.83
CA SER A 350 -9.20 12.44 6.98
C SER A 350 -8.03 12.26 7.97
N PRO A 351 -8.30 11.89 9.24
CA PRO A 351 -7.26 11.40 10.12
C PRO A 351 -6.58 10.16 9.53
N TRP A 352 -5.33 9.91 9.91
CA TRP A 352 -4.71 8.61 9.74
C TRP A 352 -5.36 7.60 10.68
N TYR A 353 -5.64 6.39 10.18
CA TYR A 353 -6.15 5.27 10.95
C TYR A 353 -5.23 4.05 10.76
N LEU A 354 -5.09 3.24 11.81
CA LEU A 354 -4.68 1.85 11.64
C LEU A 354 -5.79 1.13 10.85
N GLN A 355 -5.50 0.81 9.60
CA GLN A 355 -6.43 0.16 8.68
C GLN A 355 -6.44 -1.35 8.93
N SER A 356 -5.28 -1.99 8.91
CA SER A 356 -5.17 -3.44 9.01
C SER A 356 -3.85 -3.90 9.62
N GLU A 357 -3.87 -5.12 10.14
CA GLU A 357 -2.70 -5.94 10.46
C GLU A 357 -2.79 -7.24 9.65
N SER A 358 -1.74 -7.59 8.91
CA SER A 358 -1.69 -8.79 8.07
C SER A 358 -0.47 -9.62 8.44
N LEU A 359 -0.71 -10.65 9.22
CA LEU A 359 0.32 -11.57 9.71
C LEU A 359 0.49 -12.72 8.73
N VAL A 360 1.73 -13.14 8.46
CA VAL A 360 2.05 -14.23 7.55
C VAL A 360 3.21 -15.05 8.09
N SER A 361 3.12 -16.38 8.04
CA SER A 361 4.10 -17.30 8.64
C SER A 361 4.42 -18.45 7.69
N PRO A 362 5.68 -18.95 7.66
CA PRO A 362 6.09 -20.09 6.83
C PRO A 362 5.56 -21.44 7.37
N HIS A 363 4.57 -21.42 8.25
CA HIS A 363 3.98 -22.59 8.89
C HIS A 363 2.55 -22.78 8.41
N THR A 364 2.16 -24.01 8.11
CA THR A 364 0.78 -24.38 7.71
C THR A 364 0.03 -25.15 8.78
N ASN A 365 0.73 -25.65 9.80
CA ASN A 365 0.14 -26.42 10.87
C ASN A 365 -0.29 -25.49 12.00
N VAL A 366 -1.58 -25.51 12.33
CA VAL A 366 -2.17 -24.79 13.48
C VAL A 366 -2.97 -25.74 14.38
N GLY A 367 -2.76 -27.06 14.25
CA GLY A 367 -3.55 -28.09 14.92
C GLY A 367 -3.21 -28.32 16.40
N SER A 368 -2.19 -27.66 16.94
CA SER A 368 -1.79 -27.76 18.35
C SER A 368 -1.28 -26.43 18.89
N TRP A 369 -1.29 -26.28 20.22
CA TRP A 369 -0.78 -25.06 20.86
C TRP A 369 0.70 -24.80 20.60
N SER A 370 1.53 -25.85 20.51
CA SER A 370 2.94 -25.72 20.13
C SER A 370 3.10 -25.24 18.69
N ALA A 371 2.29 -25.77 17.75
CA ALA A 371 2.31 -25.34 16.36
C ALA A 371 1.87 -23.87 16.20
N ILE A 372 0.86 -23.43 16.98
CA ILE A 372 0.45 -22.02 17.01
C ILE A 372 1.59 -21.13 17.55
N LYS A 373 2.33 -21.58 18.57
CA LYS A 373 3.49 -20.84 19.09
C LYS A 373 4.61 -20.71 18.05
N GLU A 374 4.88 -21.77 17.29
CA GLU A 374 5.86 -21.73 16.19
C GLU A 374 5.39 -20.81 15.06
N TRP A 375 4.12 -20.90 14.69
CA TRP A 375 3.49 -20.00 13.72
C TRP A 375 3.65 -18.53 14.12
N GLU A 376 3.33 -18.21 15.38
CA GLU A 376 3.40 -16.87 15.95
C GLU A 376 4.84 -16.38 16.11
N LYS A 377 5.79 -17.28 16.38
CA LYS A 377 7.21 -16.94 16.53
C LYS A 377 7.84 -16.52 15.20
N ASP A 378 7.53 -17.22 14.11
CA ASP A 378 8.15 -16.99 12.81
C ASP A 378 7.30 -16.12 11.89
N ARG A 379 6.18 -15.58 12.39
CA ARG A 379 5.36 -14.67 11.60
C ARG A 379 6.09 -13.37 11.31
N GLN A 380 5.83 -12.88 10.12
CA GLN A 380 6.08 -11.52 9.69
C GLN A 380 4.72 -10.83 9.56
N GLY A 381 4.68 -9.51 9.48
CA GLY A 381 3.42 -8.88 9.09
C GLY A 381 3.46 -7.36 9.21
N PRO A 382 3.08 -6.63 8.15
CA PRO A 382 2.82 -5.22 8.29
C PRO A 382 1.61 -4.97 9.16
N ALA A 383 1.64 -3.81 9.78
CA ALA A 383 0.44 -3.02 9.90
C ALA A 383 0.41 -1.97 8.77
N GLN A 384 -0.81 -1.66 8.33
CA GLN A 384 -1.10 -0.67 7.31
C GLN A 384 -1.85 0.49 7.95
N LEU A 385 -1.36 1.70 7.71
CA LEU A 385 -2.09 2.92 8.00
C LEU A 385 -2.69 3.46 6.72
N SER A 386 -3.90 4.01 6.82
CA SER A 386 -4.50 4.75 5.72
C SER A 386 -5.04 6.11 6.11
N GLN A 387 -5.03 6.98 5.11
CA GLN A 387 -5.64 8.31 5.16
C GLN A 387 -6.33 8.58 3.82
N SER A 388 -7.65 8.73 3.85
CA SER A 388 -8.38 9.23 2.69
C SER A 388 -8.13 10.72 2.50
N VAL A 389 -7.92 11.14 1.25
CA VAL A 389 -7.67 12.53 0.88
C VAL A 389 -8.51 12.89 -0.35
N THR A 390 -9.06 14.10 -0.34
CA THR A 390 -9.78 14.66 -1.49
C THR A 390 -9.19 16.01 -1.85
N TYR A 391 -8.75 16.14 -3.10
CA TYR A 391 -8.28 17.40 -3.68
C TYR A 391 -9.41 17.99 -4.49
N ARG A 392 -9.89 19.17 -4.09
CA ARG A 392 -10.96 19.89 -4.79
C ARG A 392 -10.42 21.13 -5.49
N PHE A 393 -10.77 21.30 -6.75
CA PHE A 393 -10.30 22.40 -7.58
C PHE A 393 -11.41 23.42 -7.82
N TYR A 394 -11.13 24.68 -7.48
CA TYR A 394 -12.07 25.78 -7.60
C TYR A 394 -11.60 26.80 -8.63
N ARG A 395 -12.51 27.20 -9.51
CA ARG A 395 -12.35 28.39 -10.35
C ARG A 395 -13.03 29.57 -9.68
N LEU A 396 -12.33 30.68 -9.54
CA LEU A 396 -12.94 31.92 -9.05
C LEU A 396 -13.85 32.50 -10.15
N LYS A 397 -15.08 32.87 -9.78
CA LYS A 397 -15.90 33.72 -10.63
C LYS A 397 -15.27 35.10 -10.69
N GLU A 398 -15.07 35.60 -11.91
CA GLU A 398 -14.68 36.99 -12.17
C GLU A 398 -15.70 37.98 -11.59
#